data_AF-A0A920HIL2-F1
#
_entry.id   AF-A0A920HIL2-F1
#
_cell.length_a   1.000
_cell.length_b   1.000
_cell.length_c   1.000
_cell.angle_alpha   90.00
_cell.angle_beta   90.00
_cell.angle_gamma   90.00
#
_symmetry.space_group_name_H-M   'P 1'
#
loop_
_entity.id
_entity.type
_entity.pdbx_description
1 polymer ?
#
loop_
_entity_poly.entity_id
_entity_poly.type
_entity_poly.pdbx_seq_one_letter_code
_entity_poly.pdbx_strand_id
1 'polypeptide(L)'
;MMDLPGVNISSGSLGQGLSVGIGVALSKKLNNDDSIVYVLTGDGELQEGQNWEAFMFAAAKNVDNIIVTVDLNGQQIDGSTKDVLDIGNLNLKLESFGWEVLEIKDGNSLDEIYEVISVMLKRKLSKENQLLF
;
A
#
# COMPACT_ATOMS: atom_id res chain seq x y z
N MET A 1 9.65 -2.41 -22.48
CA MET A 1 9.99 -2.52 -21.05
C MET A 1 11.10 -3.56 -20.92
N MET A 2 12.27 -3.24 -21.45
CA MET A 2 13.41 -4.15 -21.57
C MET A 2 14.63 -3.43 -21.02
N ASP A 3 15.40 -4.13 -20.18
CA ASP A 3 16.77 -3.79 -19.72
C ASP A 3 16.96 -2.95 -18.44
N LEU A 4 16.08 -3.07 -17.44
CA LEU A 4 16.38 -2.57 -16.08
C LEU A 4 16.16 -3.67 -15.01
N PRO A 5 17.21 -4.44 -14.66
CA PRO A 5 17.13 -5.44 -13.59
C PRO A 5 16.61 -4.83 -12.28
N GLY A 6 15.59 -5.45 -11.69
CA GLY A 6 14.93 -4.97 -10.46
C GLY A 6 13.67 -4.13 -10.70
N VAL A 7 13.39 -3.70 -11.94
CA VAL A 7 12.14 -3.01 -12.28
C VAL A 7 11.06 -4.05 -12.61
N ASN A 8 10.12 -4.22 -11.69
CA ASN A 8 9.07 -5.24 -11.81
C ASN A 8 7.91 -4.81 -12.74
N ILE A 9 7.58 -3.51 -12.79
CA ILE A 9 6.44 -2.97 -13.52
C ILE A 9 6.80 -1.64 -14.19
N SER A 10 6.20 -1.33 -15.34
CA SER A 10 6.26 0.02 -15.90
C SER A 10 5.17 0.82 -15.20
N SER A 11 5.58 1.68 -14.28
CA SER A 11 4.71 2.64 -13.61
C SER A 11 4.74 4.00 -14.33
N GLY A 12 4.13 5.03 -13.73
CA GLY A 12 4.13 6.41 -14.21
C GLY A 12 2.72 6.96 -14.38
N SER A 13 1.77 6.13 -14.84
CA SER A 13 0.35 6.41 -14.67
C SER A 13 -0.01 6.14 -13.22
N LEU A 14 -0.30 7.20 -12.46
CA LEU A 14 -0.70 7.10 -11.05
C LEU A 14 -1.93 6.18 -10.91
N GLY A 15 -2.01 5.49 -9.78
CA GLY A 15 -3.11 4.57 -9.45
C GLY A 15 -2.96 3.15 -10.02
N GLN A 16 -2.10 2.95 -11.02
CA GLN A 16 -1.91 1.63 -11.62
C GLN A 16 -0.99 0.71 -10.79
N GLY A 17 -0.01 1.29 -10.10
CA GLY A 17 1.01 0.54 -9.36
C GLY A 17 0.41 -0.38 -8.31
N LEU A 18 -0.56 0.11 -7.54
CA LEU A 18 -1.23 -0.65 -6.50
C LEU A 18 -2.04 -1.82 -7.06
N SER A 19 -2.83 -1.61 -8.12
CA SER A 19 -3.59 -2.70 -8.75
C SER A 19 -2.69 -3.82 -9.27
N VAL A 20 -1.56 -3.45 -9.91
CA VAL A 20 -0.58 -4.46 -10.37
C VAL A 20 0.08 -5.16 -9.19
N GLY A 21 0.46 -4.42 -8.13
CA GLY A 21 1.01 -4.98 -6.91
C GLY A 21 0.09 -6.01 -6.24
N ILE A 22 -1.20 -5.72 -6.14
CA ILE A 22 -2.21 -6.65 -5.62
C ILE A 22 -2.34 -7.88 -6.52
N GLY A 23 -2.30 -7.71 -7.85
CA GLY A 23 -2.27 -8.85 -8.78
C GLY A 23 -1.05 -9.76 -8.59
N VAL A 24 0.13 -9.18 -8.36
CA VAL A 24 1.35 -9.92 -8.05
C VAL A 24 1.23 -10.66 -6.70
N ALA A 25 0.71 -9.99 -5.67
CA ALA A 25 0.50 -10.57 -4.35
C ALA A 25 -0.47 -11.76 -4.42
N LEU A 26 -1.59 -11.60 -5.12
CA LEU A 26 -2.56 -12.67 -5.35
C LEU A 26 -1.93 -13.85 -6.09
N SER A 27 -1.14 -13.59 -7.14
CA SER A 27 -0.43 -14.65 -7.88
C SER A 27 0.54 -15.41 -6.98
N LYS A 28 1.33 -14.71 -6.15
CA LYS A 28 2.23 -15.34 -5.17
C LYS A 28 1.46 -16.23 -4.18
N LYS A 29 0.34 -15.74 -3.65
CA LYS A 29 -0.52 -16.51 -2.75
C LYS A 29 -1.06 -17.79 -3.40
N LEU A 30 -1.55 -17.69 -4.64
CA LEU A 30 -2.03 -18.85 -5.42
C LEU A 30 -0.92 -19.87 -5.72
N ASN A 31 0.34 -19.42 -5.79
CA ASN A 31 1.50 -20.26 -6.02
C ASN A 31 2.18 -20.76 -4.73
N ASN A 32 1.59 -20.53 -3.56
CA ASN A 32 2.20 -20.82 -2.25
C ASN A 32 3.59 -20.17 -2.06
N ASP A 33 3.80 -18.98 -2.64
CA ASP A 33 4.98 -18.16 -2.40
C ASP A 33 4.71 -17.23 -1.20
N ASP A 34 5.43 -17.47 -0.11
CA ASP A 34 5.27 -16.73 1.15
C ASP A 34 5.92 -15.33 1.13
N SER A 35 6.51 -14.91 0.01
CA SER A 35 7.10 -13.57 -0.15
C SER A 35 6.04 -12.46 -0.03
N ILE A 36 6.47 -11.32 0.49
CA ILE A 36 5.65 -10.10 0.59
C ILE A 36 5.87 -9.21 -0.63
N VAL A 37 4.80 -8.60 -1.12
CA VAL A 37 4.84 -7.51 -2.11
C VAL A 37 4.81 -6.18 -1.39
N TYR A 38 5.67 -5.26 -1.79
CA TYR A 38 5.69 -3.89 -1.28
C TYR A 38 5.26 -2.94 -2.38
N VAL A 39 4.39 -1.99 -2.05
CA VAL A 39 3.96 -0.92 -2.94
C VAL A 39 4.11 0.41 -2.21
N LEU A 40 4.77 1.37 -2.84
CA LEU A 40 4.82 2.76 -2.38
C LEU A 40 3.85 3.58 -3.24
N THR A 41 3.03 4.38 -2.60
CA THR A 41 2.08 5.31 -3.21
C THR A 41 2.30 6.72 -2.65
N GLY A 42 1.91 7.76 -3.40
CA GLY A 42 1.82 9.12 -2.88
C GLY A 42 0.40 9.49 -2.46
N ASP A 43 0.24 10.43 -1.54
CA ASP A 43 -1.08 10.94 -1.14
C ASP A 43 -1.87 11.62 -2.28
N GLY A 44 -1.21 12.38 -3.14
CA GLY A 44 -1.80 12.89 -4.38
C GLY A 44 -2.21 11.79 -5.37
N GLU A 45 -1.43 10.69 -5.44
CA GLU A 45 -1.79 9.52 -6.26
C GLU A 45 -3.07 8.84 -5.75
N LEU A 46 -3.32 8.84 -4.43
CA LEU A 46 -4.54 8.25 -3.86
C LEU A 46 -5.83 8.99 -4.23
N GLN A 47 -5.76 10.12 -4.94
CA GLN A 47 -6.94 10.74 -5.55
C GLN A 47 -7.48 9.92 -6.73
N GLU A 48 -6.66 9.05 -7.33
CA GLU A 48 -7.11 8.16 -8.42
C GLU A 48 -8.08 7.08 -7.92
N GLY A 49 -9.23 6.97 -8.58
CA GLY A 49 -10.29 6.02 -8.26
C GLY A 49 -9.80 4.57 -8.21
N GLN A 50 -8.87 4.23 -9.11
CA GLN A 50 -8.33 2.89 -9.25
C GLN A 50 -7.65 2.36 -7.97
N ASN A 51 -7.03 3.22 -7.17
CA ASN A 51 -6.43 2.79 -5.90
C ASN A 51 -7.48 2.27 -4.92
N TRP A 52 -8.63 2.94 -4.83
CA TRP A 52 -9.74 2.57 -3.95
C TRP A 52 -10.38 1.25 -4.38
N GLU A 53 -10.54 1.03 -5.68
CA GLU A 53 -10.97 -0.26 -6.22
C GLU A 53 -10.01 -1.38 -5.82
N ALA A 54 -8.70 -1.10 -5.86
CA ALA A 54 -7.66 -2.04 -5.49
C ALA A 54 -7.68 -2.37 -3.98
N PHE A 55 -7.73 -1.35 -3.12
CA PHE A 55 -7.86 -1.53 -1.66
C PHE A 55 -9.10 -2.37 -1.30
N MET A 56 -10.25 -2.05 -1.90
CA MET A 56 -11.50 -2.79 -1.71
C MET A 56 -11.37 -4.26 -2.16
N PHE A 57 -10.78 -4.49 -3.34
CA PHE A 57 -10.61 -5.84 -3.89
C PHE A 57 -9.68 -6.70 -3.01
N ALA A 58 -8.53 -6.16 -2.60
CA ALA A 58 -7.54 -6.90 -1.82
C ALA A 58 -8.13 -7.41 -0.50
N ALA A 59 -8.86 -6.55 0.21
CA ALA A 59 -9.56 -6.93 1.44
C ALA A 59 -10.65 -7.98 1.17
N ALA A 60 -11.51 -7.77 0.16
CA ALA A 60 -12.58 -8.70 -0.18
C ALA A 60 -12.07 -10.08 -0.65
N LYS A 61 -10.83 -10.17 -1.12
CA LYS A 61 -10.18 -11.41 -1.57
C LYS A 61 -9.10 -11.92 -0.62
N ASN A 62 -8.95 -11.31 0.56
CA ASN A 62 -7.98 -11.68 1.57
C ASN A 62 -6.55 -11.76 0.99
N VAL A 63 -6.12 -10.77 0.21
CA VAL A 63 -4.77 -10.72 -0.38
C VAL A 63 -3.79 -10.16 0.65
N ASP A 64 -3.42 -10.97 1.65
CA ASP A 64 -2.71 -10.65 2.91
C ASP A 64 -1.18 -10.69 2.85
N ASN A 65 -0.60 -10.82 1.65
CA ASN A 65 0.84 -10.84 1.42
C ASN A 65 1.34 -9.57 0.71
N ILE A 66 0.76 -8.42 1.07
CA ILE A 66 1.13 -7.11 0.54
C ILE A 66 1.22 -6.07 1.66
N ILE A 67 2.21 -5.18 1.57
CA ILE A 67 2.34 -3.99 2.40
C ILE A 67 2.30 -2.78 1.47
N VAL A 68 1.38 -1.85 1.76
CA VAL A 68 1.24 -0.59 1.00
C VAL A 68 1.68 0.55 1.90
N THR A 69 2.69 1.30 1.47
CA THR A 69 3.13 2.53 2.14
C THR A 69 2.60 3.74 1.38
N VAL A 70 2.14 4.74 2.13
CA VAL A 70 1.69 6.03 1.60
C VAL A 70 2.69 7.09 2.03
N ASP A 71 3.35 7.73 1.08
CA ASP A 71 4.09 8.95 1.33
C ASP A 71 3.08 10.11 1.49
N LEU A 72 2.74 10.39 2.76
CA LEU A 72 1.76 11.40 3.16
C LEU A 72 2.46 12.74 3.43
N ASN A 73 3.06 13.33 2.40
CA ASN A 73 3.82 14.59 2.52
C ASN A 73 2.96 15.86 2.35
N GLY A 74 1.69 15.73 1.94
CA GLY A 74 0.72 16.82 1.85
C GLY A 74 0.84 17.69 0.59
N GLN A 75 1.61 17.25 -0.42
CA GLN A 75 1.93 18.05 -1.61
C GLN A 75 1.69 17.28 -2.92
N GLN A 76 1.30 18.03 -3.94
CA GLN A 76 1.18 17.58 -5.32
C GLN A 76 1.59 18.70 -6.30
N ILE A 77 1.51 18.45 -7.61
CA ILE A 77 2.01 19.39 -8.64
C ILE A 77 1.43 20.79 -8.50
N ASP A 78 0.11 20.91 -8.32
CA ASP A 78 -0.59 22.19 -8.29
C ASP A 78 -0.71 22.80 -6.88
N GLY A 79 -0.07 22.23 -5.86
CA GLY A 79 -0.06 22.74 -4.49
C GLY A 79 -0.31 21.67 -3.44
N SER A 80 -0.79 22.08 -2.25
CA SER A 80 -1.08 21.14 -1.18
C SER A 80 -2.28 20.25 -1.53
N THR A 81 -2.19 18.96 -1.18
CA THR A 81 -3.31 18.01 -1.36
C THR A 81 -4.58 18.48 -0.65
N LYS A 82 -4.46 19.17 0.49
CA LYS A 82 -5.59 19.76 1.22
C LYS A 82 -6.35 20.82 0.43
N ASP A 83 -5.65 21.63 -0.36
CA ASP A 83 -6.26 22.73 -1.10
C ASP A 83 -6.75 22.29 -2.49
N VAL A 84 -6.03 21.36 -3.13
CA VAL A 84 -6.41 20.88 -4.46
C VAL A 84 -7.53 19.84 -4.39
N LEU A 85 -7.37 18.79 -3.58
CA LEU A 85 -8.39 17.77 -3.35
C LEU A 85 -8.13 17.01 -2.05
N ASP A 86 -8.79 17.46 -0.98
CA ASP A 86 -8.67 16.87 0.35
C ASP A 86 -9.32 15.48 0.40
N ILE A 87 -8.49 14.44 0.59
CA ILE A 87 -8.93 13.05 0.79
C ILE A 87 -9.46 12.80 2.21
N GLY A 88 -9.34 13.76 3.12
CA GLY A 88 -9.79 13.67 4.50
C GLY A 88 -9.00 12.67 5.33
N ASN A 89 -9.65 12.00 6.28
CA ASN A 89 -9.00 11.01 7.13
C ASN A 89 -8.73 9.71 6.34
N LEU A 90 -7.47 9.54 5.91
CA LEU A 90 -7.04 8.39 5.13
C LEU A 90 -7.15 7.09 5.91
N ASN A 91 -6.76 7.07 7.19
CA ASN A 91 -6.81 5.86 8.02
C ASN A 91 -8.22 5.29 8.08
N LEU A 92 -9.21 6.12 8.42
CA LEU A 92 -10.61 5.69 8.51
C LEU A 92 -11.13 5.16 7.18
N LYS A 93 -10.68 5.71 6.05
CA LYS A 93 -11.06 5.21 4.72
C LYS A 93 -10.48 3.83 4.47
N LEU A 94 -9.18 3.64 4.71
CA LEU A 94 -8.53 2.34 4.51
C LEU A 94 -9.07 1.28 5.49
N GLU A 95 -9.24 1.64 6.76
CA GLU A 95 -9.89 0.81 7.78
C GLU A 95 -11.32 0.41 7.39
N SER A 96 -12.08 1.31 6.75
CA SER A 96 -13.43 1.00 6.27
C SER A 96 -13.46 -0.06 5.16
N PHE A 97 -12.35 -0.22 4.42
CA PHE A 97 -12.18 -1.33 3.47
C PHE A 97 -11.68 -2.61 4.15
N GLY A 98 -11.28 -2.55 5.42
CA GLY A 98 -10.73 -3.69 6.16
C GLY A 98 -9.20 -3.72 6.20
N TRP A 99 -8.53 -2.57 6.04
CA TRP A 99 -7.08 -2.45 6.21
C TRP A 99 -6.71 -1.93 7.62
N GLU A 100 -5.82 -2.57 8.38
CA GLU A 100 -5.07 -1.94 9.49
C GLU A 100 -4.13 -0.92 8.88
N VAL A 101 -3.95 0.11 9.67
CA VAL A 101 -3.12 1.24 9.32
C VAL A 101 -2.22 1.44 10.51
N LEU A 102 -0.91 1.42 10.26
CA LEU A 102 0.09 1.87 11.22
C LEU A 102 0.64 3.19 10.73
N GLU A 103 0.58 4.20 11.58
CA GLU A 103 1.17 5.51 11.30
C GLU A 103 2.64 5.53 11.71
N ILE A 104 3.47 6.11 10.86
CA ILE A 104 4.83 6.52 11.18
C ILE A 104 4.80 8.03 11.38
N LYS A 105 5.18 8.50 12.56
CA LYS A 105 5.14 9.93 12.91
C LYS A 105 6.27 10.70 12.26
N ASP A 106 7.47 10.13 12.23
CA ASP A 106 8.61 10.69 11.51
C ASP A 106 9.00 9.80 10.33
N GLY A 107 8.50 10.15 9.14
CA GLY A 107 8.82 9.45 7.89
C GLY A 107 10.30 9.50 7.49
N ASN A 108 11.14 10.26 8.20
CA ASN A 108 12.59 10.25 8.01
C ASN A 108 13.35 9.38 9.03
N SER A 109 12.66 8.85 10.04
CA SER A 109 13.25 7.96 11.04
C SER A 109 13.31 6.52 10.53
N LEU A 110 14.49 6.09 10.11
CA LEU A 110 14.71 4.70 9.65
C LEU A 110 14.40 3.68 10.76
N ASP A 111 14.65 4.02 12.02
CA ASP A 111 14.36 3.15 13.15
C ASP A 111 12.84 2.95 13.31
N GLU A 112 12.06 4.03 13.19
CA GLU A 112 10.58 3.97 13.29
C GLU A 112 9.99 3.20 12.09
N ILE A 113 10.48 3.47 10.87
CA ILE A 113 10.09 2.72 9.66
C ILE A 113 10.39 1.22 9.85
N TYR A 114 11.60 0.89 10.31
CA TYR A 114 12.01 -0.49 10.51
C TYR A 114 11.17 -1.19 11.57
N GLU A 115 10.86 -0.52 12.68
CA GLU A 115 10.01 -1.04 13.74
C GLU A 115 8.61 -1.37 13.21
N VAL A 116 7.96 -0.41 12.52
CA VAL A 116 6.61 -0.59 11.97
C VAL A 116 6.55 -1.72 10.95
N ILE A 117 7.47 -1.76 9.98
CA ILE A 117 7.53 -2.84 8.98
C ILE A 117 7.77 -4.19 9.68
N SER A 118 8.64 -4.23 10.70
CA SER A 118 8.91 -5.46 11.47
C SER A 118 7.68 -5.95 12.22
N VAL A 119 6.86 -5.05 12.77
CA VAL A 119 5.58 -5.40 13.41
C VAL A 119 4.61 -6.00 12.40
N MET A 120 4.43 -5.37 11.24
CA MET A 120 3.56 -5.90 10.17
C MET A 120 3.98 -7.31 9.73
N LEU A 121 5.28 -7.51 9.51
CA LEU A 121 5.82 -8.82 9.11
C LEU A 121 5.61 -9.90 10.19
N LYS A 122 5.83 -9.57 11.47
CA LYS A 122 5.61 -10.51 12.59
C LYS A 122 4.15 -10.92 12.70
N ARG A 123 3.23 -9.96 12.56
CA ARG A 123 1.80 -10.23 12.62
C ARG A 123 1.40 -11.20 11.51
N LYS A 124 1.84 -10.98 10.27
CA LYS A 124 1.58 -11.91 9.14
C LYS A 124 2.03 -13.35 9.42
N LEU A 125 3.14 -13.52 10.14
CA LEU A 125 3.67 -14.83 10.52
C LEU A 125 2.89 -15.52 11.65
N SER A 126 2.10 -14.78 12.43
CA SER A 126 1.45 -15.30 13.64
C SER A 126 0.23 -16.20 13.39
N LYS A 127 -0.28 -16.32 12.15
CA LYS A 127 -1.34 -17.26 11.74
C LYS A 127 -2.60 -17.31 12.63
N GLU A 128 -2.89 -16.27 13.43
CA GLU A 128 -4.21 -16.12 14.02
C GLU A 128 -5.12 -15.50 12.96
N ASN A 129 -6.23 -16.18 12.65
CA ASN A 129 -7.25 -15.81 11.65
C ASN A 129 -7.95 -14.48 11.98
N GLN A 130 -7.22 -13.38 11.91
CA GLN A 130 -7.74 -12.05 11.79
C GLN A 130 -7.00 -11.41 10.64
N LEU A 131 -7.77 -10.81 9.72
CA LEU A 131 -7.25 -10.15 8.54
C LEU A 131 -6.20 -9.14 9.00
N LEU A 132 -4.96 -9.41 8.64
CA LEU A 132 -3.80 -8.56 8.86
C LEU A 132 -3.51 -7.88 7.53
N PHE A 133 -4.15 -6.75 7.38
CA PHE A 133 -3.66 -5.58 6.69
C PHE A 133 -3.45 -4.59 7.76
#